data_AF-A0A7T8GLZ3-F1
#
_entry.id   AF-A0A7T8GLZ3-F1
#
_cell.length_a   1.000
_cell.length_b   1.000
_cell.length_c   1.000
_cell.angle_alpha   90.00
_cell.angle_beta   90.00
_cell.angle_gamma   90.00
#
_symmetry.space_group_name_H-M   'P 1'
#
loop_
_entity.id
_entity.type
_entity.pdbx_description
1 polymer ?
#
loop_
_entity_poly.entity_id
_entity_poly.type
_entity_poly.pdbx_seq_one_letter_code
_entity_poly.pdbx_strand_id
1 'polypeptide(L)'
;MHHVAHQEKEFSEALSTETEALMQNIRMCLGYRQGSGWKKHNLAPGFRALTKIKTPFVSTVGCRFGDTYTNSLNILEYENEVRTILDSLAEKKLKDKQKLTEKQQALKECLTSEDWPRMRLEFGLCMVMWLHITGPLHTVVSRDTSFGTVKAALMECEDKCKMILDGKTVGDVVAELKNQHMSEQARKSLALYEGWLNQSNRHELEALQETMVNGVMNLQKKVDRDVPIISVGTEP
;
A
#
# COMPACT_ATOMS: atom_id res chain seq x y z
N MET A 1 -9.65 -16.14 -12.23
CA MET A 1 -8.81 -14.92 -12.20
C MET A 1 -8.27 -14.71 -10.76
N HIS A 2 -7.44 -15.63 -10.27
CA HIS A 2 -6.92 -15.64 -8.88
C HIS A 2 -5.47 -15.12 -8.76
N HIS A 3 -4.76 -14.93 -9.89
CA HIS A 3 -3.33 -14.61 -9.90
C HIS A 3 -3.00 -13.21 -9.35
N VAL A 4 -3.92 -12.26 -9.41
CA VAL A 4 -3.64 -10.86 -9.01
C VAL A 4 -3.82 -10.62 -7.50
N ALA A 5 -4.64 -11.41 -6.82
CA ALA A 5 -4.68 -11.42 -5.35
C ALA A 5 -3.34 -11.88 -4.74
N HIS A 6 -2.55 -12.66 -5.49
CA HIS A 6 -1.20 -13.05 -5.08
C HIS A 6 -0.15 -11.95 -5.35
N GLN A 7 -0.40 -11.02 -6.28
CA GLN A 7 0.53 -9.94 -6.60
C GLN A 7 0.64 -8.91 -5.47
N GLU A 8 -0.49 -8.52 -4.88
CA GLU A 8 -0.50 -7.66 -3.69
C GLU A 8 0.16 -8.37 -2.49
N LYS A 9 0.00 -9.70 -2.39
CA LYS A 9 0.62 -10.52 -1.34
C LYS A 9 2.14 -10.53 -1.45
N GLU A 10 2.68 -10.83 -2.62
CA GLU A 10 4.14 -10.90 -2.87
C GLU A 10 4.82 -9.55 -2.62
N PHE A 11 4.14 -8.46 -2.92
CA PHE A 11 4.61 -7.14 -2.56
C PHE A 11 4.54 -6.88 -1.04
N SER A 12 3.42 -7.22 -0.39
CA SER A 12 3.27 -7.03 1.06
C SER A 12 4.25 -7.87 1.88
N GLU A 13 4.74 -8.99 1.34
CA GLU A 13 5.78 -9.84 1.95
C GLU A 13 7.19 -9.23 1.89
N ALA A 14 7.40 -8.22 1.03
CA ALA A 14 8.67 -7.47 0.96
C ALA A 14 8.75 -6.33 1.99
N LEU A 15 7.67 -6.08 2.73
CA LEU A 15 7.65 -5.11 3.83
C LEU A 15 8.43 -5.66 5.02
N SER A 16 8.98 -4.76 5.83
CA SER A 16 9.55 -5.15 7.11
C SER A 16 8.49 -5.75 8.03
N THR A 17 8.94 -6.56 8.98
CA THR A 17 8.06 -7.16 9.99
C THR A 17 7.28 -6.11 10.78
N GLU A 18 7.90 -4.95 11.08
CA GLU A 18 7.26 -3.86 11.79
C GLU A 18 6.15 -3.21 10.95
N THR A 19 6.41 -2.93 9.66
CA THR A 19 5.40 -2.35 8.76
C THR A 19 4.24 -3.30 8.50
N GLU A 20 4.52 -4.60 8.34
CA GLU A 20 3.48 -5.62 8.20
C GLU A 20 2.60 -5.66 9.46
N ALA A 21 3.23 -5.70 10.65
CA ALA A 21 2.50 -5.68 11.92
C ALA A 21 1.65 -4.41 12.07
N LEU A 22 2.18 -3.24 11.69
CA LEU A 22 1.45 -1.99 11.69
C LEU A 22 0.25 -2.04 10.72
N MET A 23 0.45 -2.52 9.49
CA MET A 23 -0.63 -2.68 8.50
C MET A 23 -1.76 -3.59 9.03
N GLN A 24 -1.41 -4.70 9.69
CA GLN A 24 -2.39 -5.58 10.34
C GLN A 24 -3.13 -4.87 11.47
N ASN A 25 -2.43 -4.11 12.31
CA ASN A 25 -3.05 -3.34 13.39
C ASN A 25 -4.00 -2.25 12.85
N ILE A 26 -3.64 -1.57 11.76
CA ILE A 26 -4.52 -0.62 11.05
C ILE A 26 -5.79 -1.34 10.57
N ARG A 27 -5.65 -2.48 9.88
CA ARG A 27 -6.78 -3.28 9.39
C ARG A 27 -7.71 -3.72 10.52
N MET A 28 -7.17 -4.06 11.69
CA MET A 28 -7.96 -4.50 12.85
C MET A 28 -8.61 -3.35 13.61
N CYS A 29 -7.90 -2.24 13.82
CA CYS A 29 -8.36 -1.12 14.65
C CYS A 29 -9.19 -0.09 13.88
N LEU A 30 -8.88 0.15 12.61
CA LEU A 30 -9.51 1.21 11.80
C LEU A 30 -10.33 0.64 10.63
N GLY A 31 -10.02 -0.58 10.19
CA GLY A 31 -10.66 -1.23 9.06
C GLY A 31 -12.15 -1.45 9.26
N TYR A 32 -12.95 -1.02 8.29
CA TYR A 32 -14.40 -1.18 8.31
C TYR A 32 -14.88 -2.31 7.41
N ARG A 33 -15.85 -3.11 7.90
CA ARG A 33 -16.63 -4.07 7.10
C ARG A 33 -18.12 -3.77 7.20
N GLN A 34 -18.79 -3.61 6.06
CA GLN A 34 -20.26 -3.63 6.04
C GLN A 34 -20.76 -5.04 6.35
N GLY A 35 -21.74 -5.15 7.25
CA GLY A 35 -22.56 -6.36 7.40
C GLY A 35 -22.06 -7.47 8.33
N SER A 36 -20.86 -7.37 8.93
CA SER A 36 -20.30 -8.50 9.71
C SER A 36 -20.10 -8.27 11.21
N GLY A 37 -20.64 -7.18 11.79
CA GLY A 37 -20.51 -6.94 13.23
C GLY A 37 -19.06 -6.82 13.73
N TRP A 38 -18.08 -6.56 12.85
CA TRP A 38 -16.67 -6.37 13.21
C TRP A 38 -16.52 -5.09 14.03
N LYS A 39 -16.75 -5.21 15.34
CA LYS A 39 -16.75 -4.11 16.30
C LYS A 39 -15.58 -4.19 17.29
N LYS A 40 -14.85 -5.30 17.31
CA LYS A 40 -13.71 -5.46 18.22
C LYS A 40 -12.62 -4.48 17.81
N HIS A 41 -12.26 -3.58 18.72
CA HIS A 41 -11.18 -2.59 18.57
C HIS A 41 -11.42 -1.44 17.57
N ASN A 42 -12.64 -1.31 17.03
CA ASN A 42 -12.95 -0.34 15.98
C ASN A 42 -12.91 1.12 16.47
N LEU A 43 -11.97 1.89 15.93
CA LEU A 43 -11.75 3.31 16.17
C LEU A 43 -12.56 4.23 15.23
N ALA A 44 -13.32 3.67 14.29
CA ALA A 44 -14.14 4.42 13.34
C ALA A 44 -15.10 5.45 13.98
N PRO A 45 -15.73 5.21 15.14
CA PRO A 45 -16.54 6.24 15.79
C PRO A 45 -15.73 7.47 16.21
N GLY A 46 -14.54 7.26 16.78
CA GLY A 46 -13.62 8.35 17.13
C GLY A 46 -13.12 9.08 15.89
N PHE A 47 -12.77 8.33 14.85
CA PHE A 47 -12.35 8.88 13.56
C PHE A 47 -13.43 9.76 12.93
N ARG A 48 -14.68 9.27 12.88
CA ARG A 48 -15.81 10.03 12.34
C ARG A 48 -16.10 11.29 13.15
N ALA A 49 -15.93 11.24 14.47
CA ALA A 49 -16.11 12.41 15.31
C ALA A 49 -15.08 13.52 14.99
N LEU A 50 -13.85 13.13 14.66
CA LEU A 50 -12.76 14.07 14.34
C LEU A 50 -12.81 14.58 12.89
N THR A 51 -12.95 13.68 11.91
CA THR A 51 -12.80 14.02 10.49
C THR A 51 -14.12 14.27 9.76
N LYS A 52 -15.25 13.93 10.38
CA LYS A 52 -16.60 13.88 9.76
C LYS A 52 -16.72 12.89 8.60
N ILE A 53 -15.67 12.09 8.32
CA ILE A 53 -15.64 11.09 7.25
C ILE A 53 -15.93 9.71 7.85
N LYS A 54 -16.59 8.83 7.09
CA LYS A 54 -16.70 7.41 7.44
C LYS A 54 -15.31 6.79 7.25
N THR A 55 -14.75 6.15 8.27
CA THR A 55 -13.36 5.63 8.28
C THR A 55 -12.92 5.13 6.88
N PRO A 56 -11.87 5.72 6.29
CA PRO A 56 -11.45 5.39 4.93
C PRO A 56 -10.69 4.05 4.90
N PHE A 57 -10.27 3.55 6.05
CA PHE A 57 -9.51 2.31 6.21
C PHE A 57 -10.35 1.06 5.92
N VAL A 58 -9.73 0.11 5.24
CA VAL A 58 -10.35 -1.13 4.76
C VAL A 58 -9.79 -2.34 5.51
N SER A 59 -10.64 -3.34 5.76
CA SER A 59 -10.21 -4.63 6.33
C SER A 59 -9.96 -5.68 5.24
N THR A 60 -9.14 -6.69 5.56
CA THR A 60 -8.83 -7.85 4.69
C THR A 60 -9.98 -8.85 4.58
N VAL A 61 -10.99 -8.74 5.45
CA VAL A 61 -12.06 -9.72 5.54
C VAL A 61 -12.99 -9.58 4.33
N GLY A 62 -12.87 -10.52 3.39
CA GLY A 62 -13.61 -10.55 2.13
C GLY A 62 -12.77 -10.31 0.87
N CYS A 63 -11.43 -10.37 0.97
CA CYS A 63 -10.46 -10.25 -0.13
C CYS A 63 -10.72 -9.01 -1.01
N ARG A 64 -10.14 -7.87 -0.61
CA ARG A 64 -10.24 -6.63 -1.38
C ARG A 64 -8.89 -6.34 -2.03
N PHE A 65 -8.85 -6.38 -3.36
CA PHE A 65 -7.72 -5.90 -4.13
C PHE A 65 -7.51 -4.40 -3.86
N GLY A 66 -6.30 -4.02 -3.47
CA GLY A 66 -5.89 -2.63 -3.20
C GLY A 66 -6.09 -2.19 -1.77
N ASP A 67 -6.20 -3.13 -0.83
CA ASP A 67 -6.34 -2.83 0.58
C ASP A 67 -5.04 -2.25 1.16
N THR A 68 -3.89 -2.76 0.72
CA THR A 68 -2.56 -2.31 1.12
C THR A 68 -2.32 -0.90 0.62
N TYR A 69 -2.64 -0.62 -0.65
CA TYR A 69 -2.61 0.74 -1.21
C TYR A 69 -3.52 1.69 -0.43
N THR A 70 -4.78 1.31 -0.25
CA THR A 70 -5.79 2.16 0.39
C THR A 70 -5.38 2.50 1.83
N ASN A 71 -4.96 1.50 2.60
CA ASN A 71 -4.55 1.72 3.99
C ASN A 71 -3.23 2.48 4.10
N SER A 72 -2.28 2.27 3.19
CA SER A 72 -1.01 3.03 3.14
C SER A 72 -1.27 4.51 2.86
N LEU A 73 -2.14 4.82 1.89
CA LEU A 73 -2.55 6.20 1.62
C LEU A 73 -3.23 6.82 2.83
N ASN A 74 -4.21 6.12 3.41
CA ASN A 74 -5.00 6.66 4.51
C ASN A 74 -4.18 6.88 5.78
N ILE A 75 -3.20 6.01 6.09
CA ILE A 75 -2.37 6.24 7.28
C ILE A 75 -1.42 7.41 7.08
N LEU A 76 -0.93 7.64 5.86
CA LEU A 76 -0.11 8.81 5.53
C LEU A 76 -0.92 10.11 5.56
N GLU A 77 -2.18 10.06 5.12
CA GLU A 77 -3.08 11.22 5.10
C GLU A 77 -3.61 11.58 6.49
N TYR A 78 -3.96 10.57 7.29
CA TYR A 78 -4.69 10.75 8.55
C TYR A 78 -3.88 10.34 9.78
N GLU A 79 -2.55 10.34 9.70
CA GLU A 79 -1.65 9.96 10.79
C GLU A 79 -1.99 10.69 12.09
N ASN A 80 -2.12 12.02 12.01
CA ASN A 80 -2.35 12.89 13.16
C ASN A 80 -3.71 12.61 13.82
N GLU A 81 -4.73 12.37 13.01
CA GLU A 81 -6.06 12.00 13.46
C GLU A 81 -6.03 10.66 14.18
N VAL A 82 -5.34 9.66 13.62
CA VAL A 82 -5.19 8.33 14.25
C VAL A 82 -4.49 8.45 15.60
N ARG A 83 -3.39 9.21 15.68
CA ARG A 83 -2.68 9.49 16.95
C ARG A 83 -3.61 10.14 17.98
N THR A 84 -4.29 11.21 17.58
CA THR A 84 -5.23 11.95 18.44
C THR A 84 -6.32 11.06 19.01
N ILE A 85 -6.88 10.15 18.20
CA ILE A 85 -7.91 9.21 18.63
C ILE A 85 -7.36 8.20 19.64
N LEU A 86 -6.15 7.67 19.40
CA LEU A 86 -5.50 6.73 20.29
C LEU A 86 -5.15 7.37 21.64
N ASP A 87 -4.68 8.62 21.63
CA ASP A 87 -4.37 9.37 22.85
C ASP A 87 -5.62 9.70 23.65
N SER A 88 -6.66 10.23 23.00
CA SER A 88 -7.96 10.49 23.63
C SER A 88 -8.57 9.22 24.22
N LEU A 89 -8.45 8.10 23.52
CA LEU A 89 -8.92 6.81 24.00
C LEU A 89 -8.10 6.31 25.18
N ALA A 90 -6.78 6.48 25.16
CA ALA A 90 -5.89 6.09 26.26
C ALA A 90 -6.22 6.88 27.53
N GLU A 91 -6.39 8.20 27.44
CA GLU A 91 -6.75 9.06 28.56
C GLU A 91 -8.11 8.67 29.16
N LYS A 92 -9.11 8.43 28.31
CA LYS A 92 -10.44 7.99 28.75
C LYS A 92 -10.37 6.66 29.47
N LYS A 93 -9.68 5.67 28.88
CA LYS A 93 -9.50 4.34 29.48
C LYS A 93 -8.79 4.42 30.83
N LEU A 94 -7.75 5.25 30.93
CA LEU A 94 -7.02 5.47 32.17
C LEU A 94 -7.92 6.02 33.28
N LYS A 95 -8.76 7.03 32.99
CA LYS A 95 -9.76 7.57 33.93
C LYS A 95 -10.74 6.50 34.40
N ASP A 96 -11.15 5.62 33.49
CA ASP A 96 -12.04 4.49 33.76
C ASP A 96 -11.33 3.28 34.41
N LYS A 97 -10.04 3.39 34.79
CA LYS A 97 -9.18 2.29 35.30
C LYS A 97 -9.10 1.08 34.36
N GLN A 98 -9.26 1.32 33.07
CA GLN A 98 -9.13 0.34 31.99
C GLN A 98 -7.85 0.60 31.18
N LYS A 99 -7.42 -0.40 30.40
CA LYS A 99 -6.29 -0.28 29.48
C LYS A 99 -6.76 -0.28 28.02
N LEU A 100 -5.93 0.24 27.14
CA LEU A 100 -6.07 -0.03 25.71
C LEU A 100 -5.98 -1.54 25.46
N THR A 101 -6.64 -1.99 24.41
CA THR A 101 -6.49 -3.37 23.96
C THR A 101 -5.12 -3.56 23.33
N GLU A 102 -4.59 -4.79 23.32
CA GLU A 102 -3.25 -5.10 22.77
C GLU A 102 -3.03 -4.52 21.37
N LYS A 103 -4.01 -4.63 20.46
CA LYS A 103 -3.88 -4.12 19.09
C LYS A 103 -3.88 -2.60 19.00
N GLN A 104 -4.63 -1.92 19.88
CA GLN A 104 -4.64 -0.46 19.96
C GLN A 104 -3.34 0.07 20.57
N GLN A 105 -2.81 -0.63 21.58
CA GLN A 105 -1.53 -0.32 22.19
C GLN A 105 -0.40 -0.51 21.16
N ALA A 106 -0.37 -1.64 20.46
CA ALA A 106 0.62 -1.91 19.41
C ALA A 106 0.56 -0.88 18.27
N LEU A 107 -0.65 -0.49 17.82
CA LEU A 107 -0.81 0.57 16.83
C LEU A 107 -0.20 1.91 17.33
N LYS A 108 -0.48 2.27 18.59
CA LYS A 108 0.06 3.50 19.20
C LYS A 108 1.58 3.45 19.32
N GLU A 109 2.14 2.31 19.72
CA GLU A 109 3.58 2.09 19.85
C GLU A 109 4.28 2.18 18.49
N CYS A 110 3.77 1.53 17.44
CA CYS A 110 4.34 1.64 16.09
C CYS A 110 4.34 3.08 15.57
N LEU A 111 3.27 3.85 15.83
CA LEU A 111 3.24 5.25 15.42
C LEU A 111 4.23 6.10 16.21
N THR A 112 4.55 5.75 17.46
CA THR A 112 5.45 6.54 18.32
C THR A 112 6.88 6.01 18.36
N SER A 113 7.19 4.94 17.63
CA SER A 113 8.51 4.32 17.62
C SER A 113 9.51 5.10 16.77
N GLU A 114 10.80 4.87 17.04
CA GLU A 114 11.91 5.39 16.24
C GLU A 114 11.92 4.81 14.81
N ASP A 115 11.31 3.63 14.61
CA ASP A 115 11.10 2.99 13.30
C ASP A 115 9.99 3.64 12.46
N TRP A 116 9.18 4.53 13.03
CA TRP A 116 8.06 5.13 12.29
C TRP A 116 8.45 5.78 10.96
N PRO A 117 9.54 6.58 10.86
CA PRO A 117 9.98 7.14 9.58
C PRO A 117 10.21 6.07 8.51
N ARG A 118 10.86 4.96 8.87
CA ARG A 118 11.10 3.82 7.97
C ARG A 118 9.80 3.14 7.55
N MET A 119 8.92 2.81 8.51
CA MET A 119 7.60 2.23 8.18
C MET A 119 6.76 3.15 7.28
N ARG A 120 6.89 4.46 7.50
CA ARG A 120 6.23 5.49 6.70
C ARG A 120 6.79 5.57 5.28
N LEU A 121 8.11 5.43 5.10
CA LEU A 121 8.75 5.27 3.78
C LEU A 121 8.18 4.04 3.06
N GLU A 122 8.09 2.90 3.77
CA GLU A 122 7.57 1.64 3.21
C GLU A 122 6.12 1.79 2.73
N PHE A 123 5.23 2.46 3.48
CA PHE A 123 3.87 2.76 3.02
C PHE A 123 3.82 3.64 1.78
N GLY A 124 4.70 4.63 1.68
CA GLY A 124 4.78 5.46 0.49
C GLY A 124 5.24 4.69 -0.74
N LEU A 125 6.21 3.79 -0.57
CA LEU A 125 6.62 2.86 -1.61
C LEU A 125 5.48 1.91 -2.01
N CYS A 126 4.69 1.39 -1.06
CA CYS A 126 3.46 0.63 -1.38
C CYS A 126 2.55 1.40 -2.34
N MET A 127 2.39 2.71 -2.10
CA MET A 127 1.54 3.54 -2.94
C MET A 127 2.10 3.74 -4.35
N VAL A 128 3.40 4.05 -4.45
CA VAL A 128 4.07 4.26 -5.73
C VAL A 128 3.98 3.01 -6.59
N MET A 129 4.31 1.85 -6.01
CA MET A 129 4.22 0.56 -6.70
C MET A 129 2.81 0.26 -7.18
N TRP A 130 1.82 0.48 -6.32
CA TRP A 130 0.44 0.23 -6.69
C TRP A 130 -0.03 1.11 -7.86
N LEU A 131 0.25 2.41 -7.79
CA LEU A 131 -0.22 3.37 -8.78
C LEU A 131 0.40 3.15 -10.16
N HIS A 132 1.65 2.69 -10.21
CA HIS A 132 2.42 2.63 -11.46
C HIS A 132 2.58 1.22 -12.02
N ILE A 133 2.50 0.19 -11.18
CA ILE A 133 2.74 -1.20 -11.56
C ILE A 133 1.49 -2.04 -11.30
N THR A 134 1.11 -2.28 -10.04
CA THR A 134 0.08 -3.28 -9.70
C THR A 134 -1.30 -2.91 -10.24
N GLY A 135 -1.74 -1.66 -10.06
CA GLY A 135 -3.04 -1.18 -10.52
C GLY A 135 -3.18 -1.16 -12.05
N PRO A 136 -2.24 -0.55 -12.79
CA PRO A 136 -2.22 -0.58 -14.25
C PRO A 136 -2.15 -2.01 -14.81
N LEU A 137 -1.25 -2.86 -14.29
CA LEU A 137 -1.11 -4.24 -14.73
C LEU A 137 -2.39 -5.04 -14.48
N HIS A 138 -3.01 -4.91 -13.29
CA HIS A 138 -4.31 -5.52 -13.03
C HIS A 138 -5.37 -5.05 -14.02
N THR A 139 -5.41 -3.76 -14.36
CA THR A 139 -6.39 -3.23 -15.32
C THR A 139 -6.25 -3.86 -16.70
N VAL A 140 -5.02 -4.16 -17.13
CA VAL A 140 -4.75 -4.83 -18.42
C VAL A 140 -5.07 -6.32 -18.35
N VAL A 141 -4.62 -7.02 -17.31
CA VAL A 141 -4.81 -8.48 -17.16
C VAL A 141 -6.26 -8.86 -16.81
N SER A 142 -7.01 -7.97 -16.17
CA SER A 142 -8.43 -8.21 -15.83
C SER A 142 -9.38 -8.02 -17.02
N ARG A 143 -8.90 -7.45 -18.13
CA ARG A 143 -9.65 -7.30 -19.37
C ARG A 143 -9.31 -8.45 -20.32
N ASP A 144 -10.28 -8.84 -21.16
CA ASP A 144 -10.07 -9.79 -22.25
C ASP A 144 -9.25 -9.11 -23.36
N THR A 145 -7.94 -9.01 -23.13
CA THR A 145 -7.02 -8.18 -23.91
C THR A 145 -6.01 -9.07 -24.65
N SER A 146 -5.55 -8.61 -25.82
CA SER A 146 -4.60 -9.39 -26.63
C SER A 146 -3.27 -9.63 -25.91
N PHE A 147 -2.61 -10.75 -26.23
CA PHE A 147 -1.27 -11.08 -25.73
C PHE A 147 -0.26 -9.94 -25.92
N GLY A 148 -0.27 -9.29 -27.10
CA GLY A 148 0.62 -8.17 -27.39
C GLY A 148 0.42 -6.99 -26.43
N THR A 149 -0.82 -6.73 -26.02
CA THR A 149 -1.15 -5.67 -25.05
C THR A 149 -0.67 -6.01 -23.63
N VAL A 150 -0.82 -7.26 -23.21
CA VAL A 150 -0.31 -7.72 -21.90
C VAL A 150 1.21 -7.64 -21.86
N LYS A 151 1.89 -8.10 -22.92
CA LYS A 151 3.34 -8.02 -23.04
C LYS A 151 3.85 -6.58 -22.99
N ALA A 152 3.20 -5.67 -23.71
CA ALA A 152 3.56 -4.25 -23.67
C ALA A 152 3.41 -3.64 -22.25
N ALA A 153 2.34 -3.99 -21.54
CA ALA A 153 2.12 -3.53 -20.17
C ALA A 153 3.18 -4.09 -19.19
N LEU A 154 3.64 -5.33 -19.40
CA LEU A 154 4.73 -5.92 -18.61
C LEU A 154 6.06 -5.20 -18.84
N MET A 155 6.39 -4.89 -20.10
CA MET A 155 7.59 -4.13 -20.43
C MET A 155 7.55 -2.73 -19.81
N GLU A 156 6.39 -2.07 -19.85
CA GLU A 156 6.21 -0.77 -19.20
C GLU A 156 6.38 -0.85 -17.67
N CYS A 157 5.90 -1.94 -17.04
CA CYS A 157 6.13 -2.18 -15.62
C CYS A 157 7.61 -2.39 -15.30
N GLU A 158 8.33 -3.13 -16.14
CA GLU A 158 9.78 -3.36 -15.99
C GLU A 158 10.56 -2.05 -16.10
N ASP A 159 10.23 -1.19 -17.07
CA ASP A 159 10.86 0.12 -17.22
C ASP A 159 10.58 1.01 -16.00
N LYS A 160 9.36 1.01 -15.49
CA LYS A 160 9.01 1.72 -14.24
C LYS A 160 9.76 1.18 -13.02
N CYS A 161 9.93 -0.14 -12.92
CA CYS A 161 10.76 -0.75 -11.89
C CYS A 161 12.22 -0.29 -11.98
N LYS A 162 12.79 -0.24 -13.20
CA LYS A 162 14.14 0.29 -13.41
C LYS A 162 14.24 1.76 -13.06
N MET A 163 13.27 2.60 -13.46
CA MET A 163 13.23 4.01 -13.06
C MET A 163 13.19 4.18 -11.54
N ILE A 164 12.40 3.33 -10.87
CA ILE A 164 12.38 3.30 -9.41
C ILE A 164 13.79 2.96 -8.91
N LEU A 165 14.42 1.87 -9.37
CA LEU A 165 15.76 1.42 -8.97
C LEU A 165 16.89 2.43 -9.24
N ASP A 166 16.89 3.03 -10.43
CA ASP A 166 17.92 3.95 -10.92
C ASP A 166 17.73 5.37 -10.36
N GLY A 167 16.54 5.67 -9.84
CA GLY A 167 16.24 6.88 -9.10
C GLY A 167 17.09 6.94 -7.84
N LYS A 168 17.98 7.95 -7.78
CA LYS A 168 18.87 8.16 -6.63
C LYS A 168 18.12 8.44 -5.32
N THR A 169 16.86 8.90 -5.40
CA THR A 169 15.99 9.12 -4.24
C THR A 169 14.52 8.88 -4.61
N VAL A 170 13.67 8.49 -3.65
CA VAL A 170 12.21 8.36 -3.90
C VAL A 170 11.57 9.69 -4.30
N GLY A 171 12.15 10.82 -3.92
CA GLY A 171 11.71 12.13 -4.41
C GLY A 171 11.86 12.26 -5.93
N ASP A 172 12.96 11.74 -6.48
CA ASP A 172 13.21 11.76 -7.94
C ASP A 172 12.24 10.83 -8.65
N VAL A 173 12.01 9.63 -8.09
CA VAL A 173 11.03 8.66 -8.57
C VAL A 173 9.62 9.29 -8.58
N VAL A 174 9.19 9.92 -7.49
CA VAL A 174 7.88 10.58 -7.41
C VAL A 174 7.77 11.74 -8.40
N ALA A 175 8.82 12.55 -8.54
CA ALA A 175 8.85 13.67 -9.47
C ALA A 175 8.74 13.22 -10.93
N GLU A 176 9.46 12.15 -11.30
CA GLU A 176 9.45 11.61 -12.66
C GLU A 176 8.13 10.92 -13.00
N LEU A 177 7.57 10.19 -12.03
CA LEU A 177 6.28 9.51 -12.19
C LEU A 177 5.12 10.51 -12.31
N LYS A 178 5.16 11.67 -11.65
CA LYS A 178 4.14 12.75 -11.79
C LYS A 178 4.03 13.30 -13.21
N ASN A 179 5.08 13.19 -14.02
CA ASN A 179 5.07 13.65 -15.41
C ASN A 179 4.40 12.66 -16.36
N GLN A 180 4.04 11.45 -15.89
CA GLN A 180 3.31 10.46 -16.67
C GLN A 180 1.80 10.70 -16.65
N HIS A 181 1.08 10.19 -17.66
CA HIS A 181 -0.38 10.25 -17.68
C HIS A 181 -0.97 9.43 -16.52
N MET A 182 -1.56 10.12 -15.55
CA MET A 182 -2.19 9.51 -14.38
C MET A 182 -3.49 10.20 -13.97
N SER A 183 -4.33 9.44 -13.26
CA SER A 183 -5.60 9.94 -12.72
C SER A 183 -5.38 11.06 -11.71
N GLU A 184 -6.38 11.91 -11.52
CA GLU A 184 -6.32 13.01 -10.54
C GLU A 184 -6.10 12.50 -9.12
N GLN A 185 -6.70 11.35 -8.78
CA GLN A 185 -6.50 10.72 -7.48
C GLN A 185 -5.05 10.27 -7.28
N ALA A 186 -4.42 9.69 -8.30
CA ALA A 186 -3.02 9.30 -8.25
C ALA A 186 -2.09 10.51 -8.05
N ARG A 187 -2.37 11.63 -8.73
CA ARG A 187 -1.62 12.88 -8.53
C ARG A 187 -1.73 13.41 -7.11
N LYS A 188 -2.93 13.41 -6.54
CA LYS A 188 -3.18 13.84 -5.15
C LYS A 188 -2.43 12.94 -4.16
N SER A 189 -2.50 11.62 -4.34
CA SER A 189 -1.77 10.65 -3.53
C SER A 189 -0.25 10.87 -3.56
N LEU A 190 0.33 11.11 -4.74
CA LEU A 190 1.77 11.37 -4.88
C LEU A 190 2.19 12.73 -4.31
N ALA A 191 1.38 13.77 -4.49
CA ALA A 191 1.66 15.09 -3.92
C ALA A 191 1.67 15.06 -2.38
N LEU A 192 0.79 14.25 -1.77
CA LEU A 192 0.77 14.03 -0.33
C LEU A 192 2.07 13.36 0.15
N TYR A 193 2.54 12.35 -0.58
CA TYR A 193 3.78 11.65 -0.24
C TYR A 193 5.03 12.52 -0.44
N GLU A 194 5.09 13.29 -1.53
CA GLU A 194 6.17 14.25 -1.81
C GLU A 194 6.29 15.33 -0.74
N GLY A 195 5.15 15.88 -0.29
CA GLY A 195 5.13 16.86 0.81
C GLY A 195 5.78 16.33 2.08
N TRP A 196 5.67 15.03 2.32
CA TRP A 196 6.33 14.37 3.44
C TRP A 196 7.81 14.01 3.18
N LEU A 197 8.17 13.54 1.99
CA LEU A 197 9.57 13.23 1.66
C LEU A 197 10.49 14.44 1.86
N ASN A 198 9.98 15.64 1.62
CA ASN A 198 10.69 16.89 1.88
C ASN A 198 10.94 17.16 3.38
N GLN A 199 10.36 16.36 4.28
CA GLN A 199 10.49 16.47 5.75
C GLN A 199 11.33 15.33 6.36
N SER A 200 11.74 14.29 5.60
CA SER A 200 12.39 13.07 6.14
C SER A 200 13.67 12.68 5.38
N ASN A 201 14.58 11.95 6.05
CA ASN A 201 15.91 11.59 5.54
C ASN A 201 15.86 10.58 4.38
N ARG A 202 16.59 10.87 3.29
CA ARG A 202 16.49 10.20 1.99
C ARG A 202 17.24 8.85 1.84
N HIS A 203 18.09 8.46 2.79
CA HIS A 203 19.04 7.34 2.60
C HIS A 203 18.50 5.93 2.91
N GLU A 204 17.44 5.79 3.72
CA GLU A 204 16.86 4.48 4.09
C GLU A 204 16.07 3.81 2.95
N LEU A 205 15.95 4.51 1.82
CA LEU A 205 15.12 4.16 0.67
C LEU A 205 15.76 3.14 -0.28
N GLU A 206 17.09 3.18 -0.45
CA GLU A 206 17.81 2.37 -1.44
C GLU A 206 17.69 0.86 -1.15
N ALA A 207 17.72 0.47 0.13
CA ALA A 207 17.63 -0.94 0.54
C ALA A 207 16.22 -1.55 0.40
N LEU A 208 15.18 -0.74 0.55
CA LEU A 208 13.78 -1.18 0.44
C LEU A 208 13.34 -1.32 -1.03
N GLN A 209 13.91 -0.48 -1.89
CA GLN A 209 13.66 -0.44 -3.33
C GLN A 209 14.07 -1.75 -4.03
N GLU A 210 15.23 -2.30 -3.67
CA GLU A 210 15.77 -3.53 -4.25
C GLU A 210 14.91 -4.76 -3.91
N THR A 211 14.47 -4.89 -2.67
CA THR A 211 13.64 -6.02 -2.19
C THR A 211 12.27 -6.04 -2.86
N MET A 212 11.66 -4.87 -3.05
CA MET A 212 10.35 -4.73 -3.66
C MET A 212 10.35 -5.00 -5.16
N VAL A 213 11.42 -4.64 -5.86
CA VAL A 213 11.55 -4.91 -7.31
C VAL A 213 11.78 -6.38 -7.58
N ASN A 214 12.49 -7.09 -6.70
CA ASN A 214 12.58 -8.54 -6.77
C ASN A 214 11.19 -9.21 -6.70
N GLY A 215 10.28 -8.65 -5.89
CA GLY A 215 8.87 -9.05 -5.87
C GLY A 215 8.22 -8.91 -7.25
N VAL A 216 8.35 -7.75 -7.90
CA VAL A 216 7.75 -7.50 -9.23
C VAL A 216 8.40 -8.31 -10.35
N MET A 217 9.72 -8.46 -10.35
CA MET A 217 10.43 -9.27 -11.34
C MET A 217 10.03 -10.75 -11.25
N ASN A 218 9.73 -11.24 -10.04
CA ASN A 218 9.20 -12.58 -9.85
C ASN A 218 7.77 -12.74 -10.37
N LEU A 219 6.98 -11.66 -10.36
CA LEU A 219 5.65 -11.63 -10.98
C LEU A 219 5.71 -11.74 -12.50
N GLN A 220 6.63 -11.00 -13.14
CA GLN A 220 6.86 -11.09 -14.60
C GLN A 220 7.18 -12.54 -15.00
N LYS A 221 8.13 -13.18 -14.30
CA LYS A 221 8.51 -14.57 -14.54
C LYS A 221 7.35 -15.57 -14.38
N LYS A 222 6.37 -15.30 -13.52
CA LYS A 222 5.18 -16.15 -13.36
C LYS A 222 4.21 -15.99 -14.51
N VAL A 223 3.94 -14.75 -14.94
CA VAL A 223 3.09 -14.49 -16.10
C VAL A 223 3.68 -15.11 -17.37
N ASP A 224 4.99 -15.00 -17.57
CA ASP A 224 5.67 -15.62 -18.72
C ASP A 224 5.59 -17.16 -18.72
N ARG A 225 5.44 -17.80 -17.55
CA ARG A 225 5.31 -19.25 -17.41
C ARG A 225 3.87 -19.76 -17.55
N ASP A 226 2.91 -19.00 -17.04
CA ASP A 226 1.50 -19.42 -16.93
C ASP A 226 0.66 -18.99 -18.15
N VAL A 227 1.21 -18.20 -19.07
CA VAL A 227 0.58 -17.91 -20.35
C VAL A 227 0.96 -19.03 -21.33
N PRO A 228 0.00 -19.88 -21.78
CA PRO A 228 0.30 -20.92 -22.73
C PRO A 228 0.83 -20.29 -24.02
N ILE A 229 2.01 -20.74 -24.45
CA ILE A 229 2.50 -20.50 -25.80
C ILE A 229 1.46 -21.11 -26.74
N ILE A 230 0.52 -20.31 -27.23
CA ILE A 230 -0.19 -20.67 -28.45
C ILE A 230 0.87 -20.57 -29.52
N SER A 231 1.56 -21.69 -29.79
CA SER A 231 2.33 -21.84 -30.99
C SER A 231 1.36 -21.59 -32.12
N VAL A 232 1.46 -20.42 -32.75
CA VAL A 232 0.79 -20.15 -34.01
C VAL A 232 1.43 -21.13 -34.97
N GLY A 233 0.83 -22.31 -35.09
CA GLY A 233 1.22 -23.35 -36.01
C GLY A 233 1.06 -22.77 -37.40
N THR A 234 2.17 -22.30 -37.96
CA THR A 234 2.34 -22.25 -39.41
C THR A 234 2.43 -23.70 -39.87
N GLU A 235 1.30 -24.28 -40.24
CA GLU A 235 1.32 -25.44 -41.13
C GLU A 235 1.44 -24.94 -42.58
N PRO A 236 2.27 -25.62 -43.40
CA PRO A 236 2.62 -25.22 -44.77
C PRO A 236 1.49 -25.36 -45.80
#